data_AF-D7DQU2-F1
#
_entry.id   AF-D7DQU2-F1
#
_cell.length_a   1.000
_cell.length_b   1.000
_cell.length_c   1.000
_cell.angle_alpha   90.00
_cell.angle_beta   90.00
_cell.angle_gamma   90.00
#
_symmetry.space_group_name_H-M   'P 1'
#
loop_
_entity.id
_entity.type
_entity.pdbx_description
1 polymer ?
#
loop_
_entity_poly.entity_id
_entity_poly.type
_entity_poly.pdbx_seq_one_letter_code
_entity_poly.pdbx_strand_id
1 'polypeptide(L)' 'MAFDEAIKRVFTKKICMKCNARNAWKATKCRKCGYSNLRPKAKEARA' A
#
# COMPACT_ATOMS: atom_id res chain seq x y z
N MET A 1 -22.61 -3.32 7.78
CA MET A 1 -21.44 -4.07 8.26
C MET A 1 -20.27 -3.77 7.34
N ALA A 2 -19.14 -3.34 7.86
CA ALA A 2 -17.94 -3.15 7.03
C ALA A 2 -17.45 -4.52 6.54
N PHE A 3 -17.25 -4.66 5.22
CA PHE A 3 -16.85 -5.93 4.62
C PHE A 3 -15.34 -6.16 4.85
N ASP A 4 -15.01 -6.76 5.99
CA ASP A 4 -13.62 -6.93 6.47
C ASP A 4 -12.70 -7.64 5.46
N GLU A 5 -13.23 -8.56 4.68
CA GLU A 5 -12.48 -9.27 3.64
C GLU A 5 -12.03 -8.34 2.51
N ALA A 6 -12.88 -7.40 2.09
CA ALA A 6 -12.53 -6.41 1.07
C ALA A 6 -11.50 -5.43 1.63
N ILE A 7 -11.64 -5.03 2.90
CA ILE A 7 -10.68 -4.14 3.56
C ILE A 7 -9.29 -4.78 3.55
N LYS A 8 -9.19 -6.05 3.96
CA LYS A 8 -7.94 -6.80 3.92
C LYS A 8 -7.38 -6.89 2.51
N ARG A 9 -8.17 -7.22 1.49
CA ARG A 9 -7.67 -7.34 0.10
C ARG A 9 -7.20 -6.01 -0.50
N VAL A 10 -7.91 -4.93 -0.22
CA VAL A 10 -7.70 -3.62 -0.86
C VAL A 10 -6.61 -2.80 -0.16
N PHE A 11 -6.54 -2.84 1.17
CA PHE A 11 -5.69 -1.94 1.97
C PHE A 11 -4.39 -2.57 2.50
N THR A 12 -4.22 -3.90 2.46
CA THR A 12 -2.96 -4.58 2.87
C THR A 12 -1.85 -4.48 1.81
N LYS A 13 -1.68 -3.29 1.24
CA LYS A 13 -0.67 -2.99 0.22
C LYS A 13 0.12 -1.75 0.63
N LYS A 14 1.39 -1.72 0.24
CA LYS A 14 2.24 -0.53 0.40
C LYS A 14 2.35 0.20 -0.93
N ILE A 15 2.41 1.52 -0.90
CA ILE A 15 2.54 2.41 -2.05
C ILE A 15 3.92 3.06 -1.99
N CYS A 16 4.66 3.04 -3.10
CA CYS A 16 5.94 3.74 -3.19
C CYS A 16 5.73 5.25 -3.18
N MET A 17 6.49 6.00 -2.38
CA MET A 17 6.39 7.47 -2.34
C MET A 17 7.08 8.15 -3.53
N LYS A 18 7.89 7.42 -4.31
CA LYS A 18 8.56 7.94 -5.52
C LYS A 18 7.78 7.69 -6.81
N CYS A 19 7.26 6.48 -7.02
CA CYS A 19 6.63 6.09 -8.28
C CYS A 19 5.17 5.61 -8.14
N ASN A 20 4.58 5.72 -6.94
CA ASN A 20 3.20 5.30 -6.63
C ASN A 20 2.85 3.84 -6.96
N ALA A 21 3.84 2.98 -7.21
CA ALA A 21 3.62 1.57 -7.45
C ALA A 21 3.05 0.88 -6.19
N ARG A 22 2.11 -0.04 -6.40
CA ARG A 22 1.58 -0.93 -5.36
C ARG A 22 2.55 -2.11 -5.15
N ASN A 23 3.00 -2.27 -3.92
CA ASN A 23 3.92 -3.30 -3.47
C ASN A 23 3.26 -4.18 -2.39
N ALA A 24 3.81 -5.37 -2.19
CA ALA A 24 3.36 -6.29 -1.15
C ALA A 24 3.57 -5.70 0.26
N TRP A 25 2.79 -6.17 1.24
CA TRP A 25 2.90 -5.70 2.63
C TRP A 25 4.30 -5.94 3.23
N LYS A 26 4.91 -7.08 2.91
CA LYS A 26 6.26 -7.44 3.37
C LYS A 26 7.39 -6.88 2.49
N ALA A 27 7.09 -6.06 1.47
CA ALA A 27 8.12 -5.49 0.62
C ALA A 27 8.99 -4.49 1.40
N THR A 28 10.31 -4.60 1.26
CA THR A 28 11.32 -3.69 1.80
C THR A 28 11.77 -2.64 0.77
N LYS A 29 11.55 -2.90 -0.52
CA LYS A 29 11.86 -1.99 -1.64
C LYS A 29 10.78 -2.03 -2.72
N CYS A 30 10.66 -0.95 -3.48
CA CYS A 30 9.74 -0.89 -4.60
C CYS A 30 10.20 -1.82 -5.73
N ARG A 31 9.28 -2.66 -6.23
CA ARG A 31 9.55 -3.60 -7.33
C ARG A 31 9.91 -2.95 -8.67
N LYS A 32 9.63 -1.64 -8.84
CA LYS A 32 9.85 -0.90 -10.09
C LYS A 32 11.11 -0.03 -10.03
N CYS A 33 11.24 0.81 -9.00
CA CYS A 33 12.30 1.82 -8.93
C CYS A 33 13.36 1.55 -7.85
N GLY A 34 13.26 0.45 -7.10
CA GLY A 34 14.21 0.13 -6.03
C GLY A 34 14.11 1.00 -4.76
N TYR A 35 13.29 2.05 -4.75
CA TYR A 35 13.14 2.97 -3.61
C TYR A 35 12.59 2.25 -2.37
N SER A 36 13.18 2.51 -1.20
CA SER A 36 12.90 1.83 0.07
C SER A 36 11.72 2.41 0.85
N ASN A 37 11.42 3.71 0.69
CA ASN A 37 10.33 4.32 1.45
C ASN A 37 8.98 4.01 0.81
N LEU A 38 8.30 3.05 1.43
CA LEU A 38 6.97 2.56 1.04
C LEU A 38 5.98 2.90 2.15
N ARG A 39 4.93 3.67 1.82
CA ARG A 39 3.86 4.02 2.76
C ARG A 39 2.71 3.00 2.73
N PRO A 40 1.99 2.75 3.83
CA PRO A 40 0.74 1.99 3.77
C PRO A 40 -0.32 2.74 2.95
N LYS A 41 -1.22 2.00 2.30
CA LYS A 41 -2.41 2.60 1.69
C LYS A 41 -3.35 3.10 2.80
N ALA A 42 -3.79 4.35 2.71
CA ALA A 42 -4.72 4.93 3.67
C ALA A 42 -6.04 4.15 3.64
N LYS A 43 -6.55 3.78 4.83
CA LYS A 43 -7.84 3.09 5.00
C LYS A 43 -9.02 4.06 5.01
N GLU A 44 -8.76 5.29 5.46
CA GLU A 44 -9.75 6.36 5.55
C GLU A 44 -9.51 7.38 4.43
N ALA A 45 -10.58 8.07 4.05
CA ALA A 45 -10.48 9.21 3.15
C ALA A 45 -9.64 10.32 3.82
N ARG A 46 -8.90 11.07 3.01
CA ARG A 46 -8.24 12.29 3.48
C ARG A 46 -9.26 13.41 3.29
N ALA A 47 -9.62 14.10 4.39
CA ALA A 47 -10.44 15.31 4.36
C ALA A 47 -9.67 16.47 3.70
#